data_AF-A0AAV2JS80-F1
#
_entry.id   AF-A0AAV2JS80-F1
#
_cell.length_a   1.000
_cell.length_b   1.000
_cell.length_c   1.000
_cell.angle_alpha   90.00
_cell.angle_beta   90.00
_cell.angle_gamma   90.00
#
_symmetry.space_group_name_H-M   'P 1'
#
loop_
_entity.id
_entity.type
_entity.pdbx_description
1 polymer ?
#
loop_
_entity_poly.entity_id
_entity_poly.type
_entity_poly.pdbx_seq_one_letter_code
_entity_poly.pdbx_strand_id
1 'polypeptide(L)'
;MARSQDGITAPFSDPVYLKAAVLDPAFSLLWVEPHVLVNRDIKAEVAQQVKELILQDAAETEQPVLLGDEEDLGEGEGLFGAYRKRQKKDVGTSPALQLSHYLDIADGESALLFWALNMKTLPSLYRVAIRVLAVPASSAPVERVFSHGGVILRPHRAQMSDRLLANLIFCKCNAA
;
A
#
# COMPACT_ATOMS: atom_id res chain seq x y z
N MET A 1 0.80 12.88 16.86
CA MET A 1 -0.50 12.88 16.18
C MET A 1 -1.59 13.22 17.17
N ALA A 2 -2.39 14.25 16.89
CA ALA A 2 -3.32 14.83 17.84
C ALA A 2 -4.47 13.86 18.16
N ARG A 3 -4.51 13.35 19.39
CA ARG A 3 -5.71 12.72 19.95
C ARG A 3 -6.70 13.83 20.28
N SER A 4 -7.95 13.70 19.83
CA SER A 4 -9.03 14.54 20.33
C SER A 4 -9.17 14.29 21.85
N GLN A 5 -9.63 15.30 22.59
CA GLN A 5 -9.80 15.23 24.04
C GLN A 5 -10.80 14.14 24.50
N ASP A 6 -11.53 13.52 23.55
CA ASP A 6 -12.56 12.50 23.79
C ASP A 6 -12.12 11.07 23.41
N GLY A 7 -10.85 10.84 23.04
CA GLY A 7 -10.37 9.52 22.63
C GLY A 7 -10.98 9.01 21.32
N ILE A 8 -11.79 9.82 20.64
CA ILE A 8 -12.36 9.54 19.33
C ILE A 8 -11.31 9.91 18.29
N THR A 9 -10.72 8.89 17.68
CA THR A 9 -9.86 9.01 16.50
C THR A 9 -10.64 9.75 15.41
N ALA A 10 -10.13 10.90 14.95
CA ALA A 10 -10.83 11.69 13.94
C ALA A 10 -11.00 10.87 12.65
N PRO A 11 -12.11 11.03 11.90
CA PRO A 11 -12.25 10.36 10.62
C PRO A 11 -11.07 10.74 9.71
N PHE A 12 -10.52 9.74 9.01
CA PHE A 12 -9.32 9.89 8.16
C PHE A 12 -8.02 10.29 8.87
N SER A 13 -7.92 10.10 10.19
CA SER A 13 -6.66 10.36 10.91
C SER A 13 -5.60 9.27 10.73
N ASP A 14 -5.91 8.20 9.99
CA ASP A 14 -4.94 7.14 9.71
C ASP A 14 -3.83 7.70 8.79
N PRO A 15 -2.55 7.52 9.14
CA PRO A 15 -1.43 7.99 8.32
C PRO A 15 -1.42 7.40 6.91
N VAL A 16 -2.10 6.28 6.66
CA VAL A 16 -2.21 5.69 5.31
C VAL A 16 -2.77 6.68 4.30
N TYR A 17 -3.74 7.51 4.69
CA TYR A 17 -4.35 8.49 3.78
C TYR A 17 -3.38 9.62 3.41
N LEU A 18 -2.58 10.07 4.39
CA LEU A 18 -1.56 11.09 4.16
C LEU A 18 -0.43 10.56 3.26
N LYS A 19 0.02 9.33 3.53
CA LYS A 19 1.00 8.64 2.67
C LYS A 19 0.45 8.44 1.25
N ALA A 20 -0.81 8.04 1.12
CA ALA A 20 -1.46 7.80 -0.18
C ALA A 20 -1.53 9.09 -1.00
N ALA A 21 -1.93 10.20 -0.39
CA ALA A 21 -2.00 11.50 -1.06
C ALA A 21 -0.63 11.96 -1.58
N VAL A 22 0.43 11.75 -0.80
CA VAL A 22 1.80 12.09 -1.23
C VAL A 22 2.33 11.13 -2.28
N LEU A 23 1.98 9.85 -2.24
CA LEU A 23 2.46 8.83 -3.20
C LEU A 23 1.62 8.78 -4.49
N ASP A 24 0.53 9.54 -4.58
CA ASP A 24 -0.21 9.73 -5.82
C ASP A 24 0.47 10.82 -6.65
N PRO A 25 1.05 10.49 -7.83
CA PRO A 25 1.73 11.46 -8.69
C PRO A 25 0.83 12.60 -9.17
N ALA A 26 -0.49 12.44 -9.14
CA ALA A 26 -1.43 13.49 -9.50
C ALA A 26 -1.59 14.57 -8.43
N PHE A 27 -1.33 14.24 -7.16
CA PHE A 27 -1.53 15.14 -6.02
C PHE A 27 -0.22 15.48 -5.31
N SER A 28 0.64 14.50 -5.01
CA SER A 28 1.92 14.71 -4.33
C SER A 28 1.77 15.60 -3.08
N LEU A 29 2.49 16.72 -2.99
CA LEU A 29 2.37 17.71 -1.88
C LEU A 29 1.40 18.86 -2.18
N LEU A 30 0.70 18.83 -3.33
CA LEU A 30 -0.25 19.87 -3.73
C LEU A 30 -1.47 19.97 -2.81
N TRP A 31 -1.70 19.05 -1.88
CA TRP A 31 -2.77 19.20 -0.90
C TRP A 31 -2.35 20.06 0.31
N VAL A 32 -1.04 20.21 0.55
CA VAL A 32 -0.47 21.01 1.65
C VAL A 32 -0.27 22.47 1.22
N GLU A 33 0.18 22.70 -0.01
CA GLU A 33 0.54 24.03 -0.51
C GLU A 33 -0.63 25.03 -0.62
N PRO A 34 -1.81 24.66 -1.17
CA PRO A 34 -2.91 25.60 -1.48
C PRO A 34 -3.72 26.06 -0.27
N HIS A 35 -3.57 25.46 0.91
CA HIS A 35 -4.39 25.80 2.07
C HIS A 35 -4.04 27.19 2.62
N VAL A 36 -4.83 28.21 2.28
CA VAL A 36 -4.56 29.63 2.64
C VAL A 36 -4.67 29.90 4.14
N LEU A 37 -5.33 29.02 4.90
CA LEU A 37 -5.68 29.25 6.31
C LEU A 37 -4.59 28.83 7.32
N VAL A 38 -3.52 28.17 6.86
CA VAL A 38 -2.50 27.58 7.73
C VAL A 38 -1.16 28.28 7.53
N ASN A 39 -0.46 28.59 8.62
CA ASN A 39 0.86 29.21 8.59
C ASN A 39 1.86 28.34 7.81
N ARG A 40 2.85 28.96 7.15
CA ARG A 40 3.89 28.28 6.36
C ARG A 40 4.68 27.28 7.19
N ASP A 41 4.94 27.58 8.46
CA ASP A 41 5.71 26.71 9.35
C ASP A 41 4.99 25.38 9.59
N ILE A 42 3.67 25.44 9.82
CA ILE A 42 2.83 24.25 10.03
C ILE A 42 2.77 23.40 8.75
N LYS A 43 2.69 24.05 7.58
CA LYS A 43 2.72 23.33 6.29
C LYS A 43 4.04 22.57 6.09
N ALA A 44 5.16 23.22 6.39
CA ALA A 44 6.47 22.59 6.32
C ALA A 44 6.59 21.42 7.31
N GLU A 45 6.08 21.59 8.53
CA GLU A 45 6.03 20.55 9.55
C GLU A 45 5.23 19.33 9.07
N VAL A 46 4.01 19.54 8.55
CA VAL A 46 3.17 18.45 8.03
C VAL A 46 3.84 17.74 6.87
N ALA A 47 4.38 18.49 5.90
CA ALA A 47 5.09 17.90 4.76
C ALA A 47 6.30 17.06 5.22
N GLN A 48 7.06 17.53 6.20
CA GLN A 48 8.19 16.80 6.76
C GLN A 48 7.73 15.54 7.52
N GLN A 49 6.67 15.64 8.33
CA GLN A 49 6.11 14.50 9.06
C GLN A 49 5.66 13.38 8.10
N VAL A 50 4.97 13.72 7.01
CA VAL A 50 4.53 12.70 6.04
C VAL A 50 5.70 12.07 5.30
N LYS A 51 6.72 12.86 4.92
CA LYS A 51 7.95 12.32 4.33
C LYS A 51 8.63 11.33 5.28
N GLU A 52 8.75 11.67 6.56
CA GLU A 52 9.35 10.79 7.56
C GLU A 52 8.58 9.48 7.72
N LEU A 53 7.24 9.52 7.75
CA LEU A 53 6.40 8.30 7.80
C LEU A 53 6.64 7.39 6.59
N ILE A 54 6.82 7.95 5.39
CA ILE A 54 7.10 7.18 4.19
C ILE A 54 8.50 6.55 4.26
N LEU A 55 9.49 7.27 4.79
CA LEU A 55 10.85 6.77 4.95
C LEU A 55 10.94 5.65 5.98
N GLN A 56 10.20 5.75 7.08
CA GLN A 56 10.08 4.70 8.08
C GLN A 56 9.50 3.42 7.47
N ASP A 57 8.37 3.52 6.77
CA ASP A 57 7.77 2.40 6.03
C ASP A 57 8.76 1.80 5.01
N ALA A 58 9.50 2.63 4.28
CA ALA A 58 10.49 2.16 3.31
C ALA A 58 11.63 1.37 3.98
N ALA A 59 12.12 1.84 5.14
CA ALA A 59 13.17 1.17 5.90
C ALA A 59 12.70 -0.17 6.51
N GLU A 60 11.48 -0.24 7.04
CA GLU A 60 10.88 -1.48 7.56
C GLU A 60 10.73 -2.54 6.46
N THR A 61 10.49 -2.10 5.23
CA THR A 61 10.21 -2.98 4.10
C THR A 61 11.47 -3.58 3.49
N GLU A 62 12.62 -2.94 3.72
CA GLU A 62 13.93 -3.48 3.36
C GLU A 62 14.39 -4.62 4.30
N GLN A 63 13.73 -4.81 5.45
CA GLN A 63 13.97 -5.99 6.28
C GLN A 63 13.40 -7.23 5.57
N PRO A 64 14.15 -8.35 5.51
CA PRO A 64 13.63 -9.58 4.95
C PRO A 64 12.45 -10.02 5.81
N VAL A 65 11.28 -10.13 5.21
CA VAL A 65 10.11 -10.77 5.84
C VAL A 65 10.56 -12.17 6.24
N LEU A 66 10.78 -12.39 7.54
CA LEU A 66 10.92 -13.72 8.13
C LEU A 66 9.57 -14.41 7.97
N LEU A 67 9.38 -15.10 6.86
CA LEU A 67 8.37 -16.14 6.75
C LEU A 67 8.77 -17.22 7.75
N GLY A 68 7.86 -17.52 8.68
CA GLY A 68 8.10 -18.38 9.82
C GLY A 68 8.64 -19.75 9.46
N ASP A 69 9.58 -20.21 10.29
CA ASP A 69 10.05 -21.57 10.54
C ASP A 69 9.73 -22.60 9.44
N GLU A 70 10.49 -22.57 8.35
CA GLU A 70 10.75 -23.77 7.57
C GLU A 70 12.04 -24.41 8.10
N GLU A 71 11.92 -25.66 8.53
CA GLU A 71 12.99 -26.49 9.08
C GLU A 71 14.27 -26.44 8.22
N ASP A 72 15.41 -26.42 8.93
CA ASP A 72 16.77 -26.45 8.40
C ASP A 72 16.97 -27.61 7.40
N LEU A 73 16.79 -27.30 6.11
CA LEU A 73 17.12 -28.19 5.00
C LEU A 73 18.26 -27.55 4.21
N GLY A 74 19.44 -28.16 4.40
CA GLY A 74 20.75 -27.67 4.00
C GLY A 74 20.91 -27.23 2.55
N GLU A 75 22.01 -26.50 2.34
CA GLU A 75 22.49 -25.93 1.09
C GLU A 75 22.33 -26.88 -0.11
N GLY A 76 21.20 -26.77 -0.79
CA GLY A 76 20.90 -27.46 -2.03
C GLY A 76 20.67 -26.46 -3.15
N GLU A 77 21.50 -26.52 -4.18
CA GLU A 77 21.28 -25.85 -5.46
C GLU A 77 20.03 -26.43 -6.16
N GLY A 78 18.85 -26.04 -5.68
CA GLY A 78 17.58 -26.40 -6.31
C GLY A 78 17.37 -25.63 -7.62
N LEU A 79 16.51 -26.18 -8.49
CA LEU A 79 16.07 -25.62 -9.78
C LEU A 79 15.59 -24.15 -9.69
N PHE A 80 15.27 -23.67 -8.50
CA PHE A 80 14.82 -22.31 -8.20
C PHE A 80 15.81 -21.47 -7.37
N GLY A 81 17.01 -21.96 -7.07
CA GLY A 81 18.05 -21.20 -6.35
C GLY A 81 18.45 -19.90 -7.08
N ALA A 82 18.34 -19.90 -8.40
CA ALA A 82 18.54 -18.72 -9.24
C ALA A 82 17.43 -17.66 -9.10
N TYR A 83 16.20 -18.03 -8.74
CA TYR A 83 15.10 -17.08 -8.52
C TYR A 83 15.30 -16.27 -7.23
N ARG A 84 15.82 -16.88 -6.15
CA ARG A 84 16.19 -16.17 -4.91
C ARG A 84 17.38 -15.22 -5.13
N LYS A 85 18.38 -15.64 -5.92
CA LYS A 85 19.57 -14.84 -6.24
C LYS A 85 19.30 -13.63 -7.15
N ARG A 86 18.11 -13.53 -7.76
CA ARG A 86 17.72 -12.38 -8.60
C ARG A 86 17.22 -11.17 -7.80
N GLN A 87 17.04 -11.31 -6.49
CA GLN A 87 17.06 -10.16 -5.57
C GLN A 87 18.50 -9.72 -5.35
N LYS A 88 19.17 -9.34 -6.45
CA LYS A 88 20.47 -8.71 -6.39
C LYS A 88 20.22 -7.34 -5.76
N LYS A 89 20.80 -7.15 -4.58
CA LYS A 89 20.89 -5.88 -3.85
C LYS A 89 21.15 -4.75 -4.85
N ASP A 90 20.10 -4.00 -5.19
CA ASP A 90 20.22 -2.79 -5.98
C ASP A 90 20.91 -1.76 -5.09
N VAL A 91 22.24 -1.76 -5.17
CA VAL A 91 23.05 -0.62 -4.78
C VAL A 91 22.62 0.52 -5.70
N GLY A 92 22.02 1.58 -5.15
CA GLY A 92 21.68 2.75 -5.95
C GLY A 92 21.35 4.00 -5.17
N THR A 93 20.26 4.01 -4.41
CA THR A 93 19.72 5.27 -3.88
C THR A 93 19.01 5.05 -2.57
N SER A 94 19.42 5.77 -1.53
CA SER A 94 18.74 5.76 -0.23
C SER A 94 17.25 6.09 -0.41
N PRO A 95 16.35 5.57 0.46
CA PRO A 95 14.92 5.89 0.39
C PRO A 95 14.64 7.40 0.35
N ALA A 96 15.47 8.20 1.03
CA ALA A 96 15.40 9.65 1.02
C ALA A 96 15.66 10.25 -0.38
N LEU A 97 16.67 9.74 -1.10
CA LEU A 97 16.97 10.19 -2.47
C LEU A 97 15.91 9.73 -3.47
N GLN A 98 15.33 8.55 -3.27
CA GLN A 98 14.19 8.10 -4.07
C GLN A 98 12.98 9.02 -3.86
N LEU A 99 12.71 9.42 -2.62
CA LEU A 99 11.60 10.32 -2.29
C LEU A 99 11.81 11.71 -2.86
N SER A 100 13.02 12.28 -2.79
CA SER A 100 13.29 13.58 -3.43
C SER A 100 13.13 13.49 -4.94
N HIS A 101 13.71 12.46 -5.58
CA HIS A 101 13.58 12.24 -7.01
C HIS A 101 12.13 12.06 -7.45
N TYR A 102 11.34 11.31 -6.69
CA TYR A 102 9.90 11.15 -6.93
C TYR A 102 9.16 12.49 -6.95
N LEU A 103 9.41 13.37 -5.97
CA LEU A 103 8.74 14.66 -5.89
C LEU A 103 9.08 15.58 -7.07
N ASP A 104 10.23 15.40 -7.71
CA ASP A 104 10.64 16.17 -8.90
C ASP A 104 9.99 15.64 -10.19
N ILE A 105 9.65 14.35 -10.27
CA ILE A 105 9.10 13.71 -11.48
C ILE A 105 7.59 13.43 -11.42
N ALA A 106 6.96 13.63 -10.26
CA ALA A 106 5.53 13.42 -10.06
C ALA A 106 4.73 14.51 -10.78
N ASP A 107 4.22 14.19 -11.97
CA ASP A 107 3.57 15.17 -12.86
C ASP A 107 2.18 14.71 -13.33
N GLY A 108 1.19 14.63 -12.45
CA GLY A 108 -0.21 14.52 -12.88
C GLY A 108 -0.63 13.14 -13.42
N GLU A 109 0.30 12.21 -13.61
CA GLU A 109 0.05 10.92 -14.26
C GLU A 109 -0.78 9.98 -13.38
N SER A 110 -1.43 8.99 -14.01
CA SER A 110 -2.13 7.94 -13.25
C SER A 110 -1.12 7.17 -12.39
N ALA A 111 -1.43 7.02 -11.10
CA ALA A 111 -0.54 6.35 -10.14
C ALA A 111 -0.11 4.95 -10.60
N LEU A 112 -1.02 4.14 -11.16
CA LEU A 112 -0.71 2.78 -11.61
C LEU A 112 0.36 2.75 -12.71
N LEU A 113 0.22 3.61 -13.73
CA LEU A 113 1.19 3.67 -14.83
C LEU A 113 2.54 4.21 -14.35
N PHE A 114 2.52 5.31 -13.59
CA PHE A 114 3.73 5.93 -13.07
C PHE A 114 4.56 4.93 -12.25
N TRP A 115 3.93 4.25 -11.28
CA TRP A 115 4.63 3.30 -10.41
C TRP A 115 5.09 2.06 -11.17
N ALA A 116 4.33 1.59 -12.17
CA ALA A 116 4.76 0.49 -13.03
C ALA A 116 6.01 0.84 -13.86
N LEU A 117 6.10 2.06 -14.39
CA LEU A 117 7.25 2.53 -15.16
C LEU A 117 8.48 2.80 -14.28
N ASN A 118 8.28 3.30 -13.07
CA ASN A 118 9.35 3.71 -12.15
C ASN A 118 9.75 2.65 -11.11
N MET A 119 9.18 1.43 -11.16
CA MET A 119 9.44 0.39 -10.15
C MET A 119 10.93 0.01 -9.99
N LYS A 120 11.73 0.15 -11.04
CA LYS A 120 13.19 -0.12 -11.00
C LYS A 120 14.00 1.09 -10.56
N THR A 121 13.50 2.30 -10.84
CA THR A 121 14.16 3.57 -10.53
C THR A 121 13.94 3.96 -9.06
N LEU A 122 12.78 3.61 -8.52
CA LEU A 122 12.33 3.94 -7.16
C LEU A 122 11.93 2.66 -6.39
N PRO A 123 12.83 1.67 -6.22
CA PRO A 123 12.45 0.33 -5.74
C PRO A 123 11.92 0.33 -4.30
N SER A 124 12.53 1.08 -3.38
CA SER A 124 12.10 1.14 -1.98
C SER A 124 10.76 1.86 -1.86
N LEU A 125 10.61 2.97 -2.59
CA LEU A 125 9.39 3.78 -2.58
C LEU A 125 8.23 3.09 -3.28
N TYR A 126 8.48 2.37 -4.38
CA TYR A 126 7.48 1.57 -5.10
C TYR A 126 6.83 0.54 -4.17
N ARG A 127 7.61 -0.14 -3.32
CA ARG A 127 7.07 -1.13 -2.36
C ARG A 127 6.17 -0.50 -1.31
N VAL A 128 6.42 0.75 -0.91
CA VAL A 128 5.52 1.51 -0.04
C VAL A 128 4.26 1.91 -0.82
N ALA A 129 4.43 2.48 -2.02
CA ALA A 129 3.33 2.95 -2.86
C ALA A 129 2.31 1.84 -3.17
N ILE A 130 2.74 0.66 -3.60
CA ILE A 130 1.80 -0.43 -3.92
C ILE A 130 0.99 -0.89 -2.70
N ARG A 131 1.55 -0.86 -1.49
CA ARG A 131 0.83 -1.28 -0.28
C ARG A 131 -0.16 -0.21 0.17
N VAL A 132 0.28 1.04 0.18
CA VAL A 132 -0.54 2.17 0.60
C VAL A 132 -1.69 2.39 -0.39
N LEU A 133 -1.41 2.39 -1.70
CA LEU A 133 -2.41 2.63 -2.74
C LEU A 133 -3.34 1.44 -2.99
N ALA A 134 -3.00 0.24 -2.53
CA ALA A 134 -3.88 -0.93 -2.59
C ALA A 134 -4.99 -0.89 -1.52
N VAL A 135 -4.89 -0.03 -0.51
CA VAL A 135 -5.92 0.11 0.52
C VAL A 135 -7.13 0.83 -0.10
N PRO A 136 -8.30 0.18 -0.19
CA PRO A 136 -9.49 0.83 -0.73
C PRO A 136 -9.97 1.93 0.23
N ALA A 137 -10.38 3.06 -0.33
CA ALA A 137 -10.90 4.18 0.46
C ALA A 137 -12.27 3.90 1.11
N SER A 138 -12.96 2.83 0.72
CA SER A 138 -14.28 2.47 1.25
C SER A 138 -14.48 0.96 1.37
N SER A 139 -15.51 0.58 2.14
CA SER A 139 -15.97 -0.81 2.29
C SER A 139 -16.71 -1.35 1.06
N ALA A 140 -16.98 -0.53 0.04
CA ALA A 140 -17.79 -0.91 -1.12
C ALA A 140 -17.31 -2.20 -1.83
N PRO A 141 -16.00 -2.48 -1.99
CA PRO A 141 -15.54 -3.76 -2.54
C PRO A 141 -15.96 -4.96 -1.68
N VAL A 142 -15.89 -4.82 -0.36
CA VAL A 142 -16.26 -5.87 0.61
C VAL A 142 -17.78 -6.06 0.64
N GLU A 143 -18.55 -4.97 0.63
CA GLU A 143 -20.01 -5.00 0.55
C GLU A 143 -20.48 -5.70 -0.74
N ARG A 144 -19.78 -5.50 -1.86
CA ARG A 144 -20.05 -6.21 -3.11
C ARG A 144 -19.86 -7.72 -2.96
N VAL A 145 -18.82 -8.17 -2.25
CA VAL A 145 -18.60 -9.59 -1.93
C VAL A 145 -19.75 -10.13 -1.08
N PHE A 146 -20.17 -9.40 -0.03
CA PHE A 146 -21.32 -9.81 0.79
C PHE A 146 -22.63 -9.85 0.03
N SER A 147 -22.86 -8.91 -0.88
CA SER A 147 -24.02 -8.90 -1.77
C SER A 147 -24.07 -10.14 -2.65
N HIS A 148 -22.94 -10.52 -3.28
CA HIS A 148 -22.82 -11.78 -4.01
C HIS A 148 -23.07 -13.00 -3.11
N GLY A 149 -22.52 -12.99 -1.90
CA GLY A 149 -22.77 -14.01 -0.89
C GLY A 149 -24.25 -14.16 -0.56
N GLY A 150 -24.97 -13.05 -0.36
CA GLY A 150 -26.42 -13.06 -0.12
C GLY A 150 -27.24 -13.59 -1.30
N VAL A 151 -26.79 -13.34 -2.54
CA VAL A 151 -27.42 -13.92 -3.74
C VAL A 151 -27.22 -15.44 -3.82
N ILE A 152 -26.04 -15.93 -3.42
CA ILE A 152 -25.71 -17.36 -3.40
C ILE A 152 -26.45 -18.06 -2.24
N LEU A 153 -26.44 -17.46 -1.05
CA LEU A 153 -27.01 -17.97 0.19
C LEU A 153 -28.48 -17.53 0.34
N ARG A 154 -29.34 -17.92 -0.60
CA ARG A 154 -30.79 -17.72 -0.44
C ARG A 154 -31.36 -18.74 0.57
N PRO A 155 -32.49 -18.44 1.25
CA PRO A 155 -33.11 -19.37 2.19
C PRO A 155 -33.35 -20.78 1.63
N HIS A 156 -33.72 -20.89 0.35
CA HIS A 156 -33.94 -22.18 -0.34
C HIS A 156 -32.63 -22.87 -0.79
N ARG A 157 -31.49 -22.17 -0.78
CA ARG A 157 -30.16 -22.69 -1.15
C ARG A 157 -29.21 -22.79 0.05
N ALA A 158 -29.72 -22.68 1.28
CA ALA A 158 -28.91 -22.63 2.49
C ALA A 158 -28.32 -23.99 2.93
N GLN A 159 -28.64 -25.09 2.25
CA GLN A 159 -28.03 -26.40 2.49
C GLN A 159 -26.66 -26.51 1.79
N MET A 160 -25.72 -25.65 2.17
CA MET A 160 -24.33 -25.74 1.73
C MET A 160 -23.39 -25.51 2.90
N SER A 161 -22.22 -26.14 2.86
CA SER A 161 -21.16 -25.84 3.83
C SER A 161 -20.57 -24.46 3.60
N ASP A 162 -20.01 -23.89 4.66
CA ASP A 162 -19.20 -22.67 4.65
C ASP A 162 -18.06 -22.75 3.60
N ARG A 163 -17.40 -23.90 3.50
CA ARG A 163 -16.35 -24.15 2.49
C ARG A 163 -16.89 -24.07 1.06
N LEU A 164 -18.07 -24.63 0.80
CA LEU A 164 -18.68 -24.55 -0.53
C LEU A 164 -19.08 -23.12 -0.87
N LEU A 165 -19.66 -22.39 0.09
CA LEU A 165 -20.01 -20.99 -0.09
C LEU A 165 -18.77 -20.13 -0.39
N ALA A 166 -17.67 -20.30 0.36
CA ALA A 166 -16.42 -19.59 0.14
C ALA A 166 -15.86 -19.84 -1.27
N ASN A 167 -15.87 -21.09 -1.73
CA ASN A 167 -15.43 -21.44 -3.08
C ASN A 167 -16.33 -20.81 -4.16
N LEU A 168 -17.65 -20.81 -3.97
CA LEU A 168 -18.58 -20.18 -4.91
C LEU A 168 -18.38 -18.66 -5.00
N ILE A 169 -18.17 -18.00 -3.86
CA ILE A 169 -17.86 -16.57 -3.81
C ILE A 169 -16.52 -16.29 -4.50
N PHE A 170 -15.49 -17.11 -4.24
CA PHE A 170 -14.19 -16.98 -4.90
C PHE A 170 -14.31 -17.10 -6.42
N CYS A 171 -15.01 -18.13 -6.91
CA CYS A 171 -15.26 -18.29 -8.35
C CYS A 171 -16.06 -17.11 -8.93
N LYS A 172 -17.02 -16.57 -8.18
CA LYS A 172 -17.84 -15.44 -8.64
C LYS A 172 -17.05 -14.13 -8.72
N CYS A 173 -16.15 -13.87 -7.77
CA CYS A 173 -15.35 -12.64 -7.74
C CYS A 173 -14.21 -12.63 -8.75
N ASN A 174 -13.76 -13.81 -9.21
CA ASN A 174 -12.67 -13.97 -10.18
C ASN A 174 -13.15 -14.45 -11.56
N ALA A 175 -14.45 -14.41 -11.83
CA ALA A 175 -14.98 -14.70 -13.15
C ALA A 175 -14.60 -13.56 -14.11
N ALA A 176 -13.96 -13.91 -15.24
CA ALA A 176 -13.57 -12.98 -16.31
C ALA A 176 -14.76 -12.42 -17.08
#